data_AF-A0A9E6NVP7-F1
#
_entry.id   AF-A0A9E6NVP7-F1
#
_cell.length_a   1.000
_cell.length_b   1.000
_cell.length_c   1.000
_cell.angle_alpha   90.00
_cell.angle_beta   90.00
_cell.angle_gamma   90.00
#
_symmetry.space_group_name_H-M   'P 1'
#
loop_
_entity.id
_entity.type
_entity.pdbx_description
1 polymer ?
#
loop_
_entity_poly.entity_id
_entity_poly.type
_entity_poly.pdbx_seq_one_letter_code
_entity_poly.pdbx_strand_id
1 'polypeptide(L)'
;MKKDVCMSLDSETPFEAAKHQVARIGVSSIDVESVDAFYATADGYIQALRDFDLITEIQLDQLHAEMREVRIDAVERIEKKLKARSR
;
A
#
# COMPACT_ATOMS: atom_id res chain seq x y z
N MET A 1 6.29 2.95 37.91
CA MET A 1 5.48 2.05 37.04
C MET A 1 4.83 2.89 35.94
N LYS A 2 5.47 3.00 34.78
CA LYS A 2 4.80 3.48 33.57
C LYS A 2 4.48 2.24 32.75
N LYS A 3 3.19 2.07 32.48
CA LYS A 3 2.60 0.90 31.82
C LYS A 3 3.24 0.71 30.44
N ASP A 4 3.66 -0.52 30.20
CA ASP A 4 4.10 -1.04 28.91
C ASP A 4 3.05 -0.77 27.84
N VAL A 5 3.39 0.03 26.85
CA VAL A 5 2.75 -0.04 25.54
C VAL A 5 3.62 -0.97 24.72
N CYS A 6 3.47 -2.26 24.98
CA CYS A 6 3.90 -3.30 24.06
C CYS A 6 3.05 -3.13 22.80
N MET A 7 3.57 -2.42 21.80
CA MET A 7 3.06 -2.54 20.44
C MET A 7 3.37 -3.97 20.01
N SER A 8 2.34 -4.82 20.03
CA SER A 8 2.37 -6.16 19.48
C SER A 8 2.60 -6.09 17.97
N LEU A 9 3.86 -5.93 17.56
CA LEU A 9 4.38 -6.18 16.21
C LEU A 9 4.82 -7.65 16.06
N ASP A 10 4.59 -8.46 17.09
CA ASP A 10 4.91 -9.88 17.07
C ASP A 10 3.90 -10.63 16.19
N SER A 11 4.36 -11.00 14.99
CA SER A 11 3.78 -11.93 14.00
C SER A 11 3.03 -11.38 12.78
N GLU A 12 3.26 -10.14 12.36
CA GLU A 12 2.86 -9.76 11.00
C GLU A 12 3.82 -10.41 9.99
N THR A 13 3.31 -11.32 9.14
CA THR A 13 4.14 -11.94 8.10
C THR A 13 4.58 -10.88 7.09
N PRO A 14 5.72 -11.06 6.38
CA PRO A 14 6.14 -10.13 5.34
C PRO A 14 5.04 -9.84 4.31
N PHE A 15 4.23 -10.85 4.01
CA PHE A 15 3.07 -10.74 3.13
C PHE A 15 1.96 -9.85 3.69
N GLU A 16 1.59 -10.00 4.97
CA GLU A 16 0.59 -9.12 5.60
C GLU A 16 1.10 -7.68 5.68
N ALA A 17 2.36 -7.48 6.07
CA ALA A 17 2.98 -6.15 6.10
C ALA A 17 2.96 -5.49 4.70
N ALA A 18 3.16 -6.27 3.64
CA ALA A 18 3.05 -5.78 2.26
C ALA A 18 1.63 -5.35 1.89
N LYS A 19 0.60 -6.10 2.28
CA LYS A 19 -0.80 -5.69 2.08
C LYS A 19 -1.11 -4.37 2.80
N HIS A 20 -0.60 -4.20 4.01
CA HIS A 20 -0.73 -2.93 4.73
C HIS A 20 -0.07 -1.78 3.99
N GLN A 21 1.12 -2.01 3.43
CA GLN A 21 1.81 -1.00 2.62
C GLN A 21 1.03 -0.66 1.33
N VAL A 22 0.45 -1.65 0.66
CA VAL A 22 -0.42 -1.45 -0.51
C VAL A 22 -1.65 -0.62 -0.14
N ALA A 23 -2.33 -0.94 0.97
CA ALA A 23 -3.54 -0.24 1.41
C ALA A 23 -3.30 1.25 1.69
N ARG A 24 -2.06 1.65 2.06
CA ARG A 24 -1.72 3.06 2.31
C ARG A 24 -1.85 3.94 1.08
N ILE A 25 -1.73 3.39 -0.13
CA ILE A 25 -1.91 4.12 -1.39
C ILE A 25 -3.30 4.78 -1.42
N GLY A 26 -4.35 4.02 -1.08
CA GLY A 26 -5.73 4.53 -1.11
C GLY A 26 -6.11 5.46 0.05
N VAL A 27 -5.37 5.43 1.16
CA VAL A 27 -5.66 6.21 2.37
C VAL A 27 -4.95 7.57 2.38
N SER A 28 -3.68 7.62 1.92
CA SER A 28 -2.81 8.77 2.14
C SER A 28 -2.73 9.74 0.96
N SER A 29 -3.31 9.40 -0.19
CA SER A 29 -3.15 10.16 -1.42
C SER A 29 -4.04 11.42 -1.47
N ILE A 30 -3.40 12.58 -1.67
CA ILE A 30 -4.07 13.89 -1.77
C ILE A 30 -4.37 14.24 -3.24
N ASP A 31 -3.51 13.81 -4.15
CA ASP A 31 -3.57 13.99 -5.60
C ASP A 31 -2.97 12.77 -6.35
N VAL A 32 -3.05 12.79 -7.69
CA VAL A 32 -2.62 11.67 -8.55
C VAL A 32 -1.10 11.46 -8.50
N GLU A 33 -0.31 12.53 -8.47
CA GLU A 33 1.16 12.45 -8.39
C GLU A 33 1.59 11.74 -7.08
N SER A 34 0.88 12.04 -5.98
CA SER A 34 1.08 11.36 -4.70
C SER A 34 0.74 9.87 -4.79
N VAL A 35 -0.33 9.48 -5.50
CA VAL A 35 -0.69 8.06 -5.72
C VAL A 35 0.46 7.33 -6.41
N ASP A 36 1.01 7.90 -7.47
CA ASP A 36 2.08 7.26 -8.24
C ASP A 36 3.36 7.12 -7.41
N ALA A 37 3.70 8.11 -6.57
CA ALA A 37 4.83 8.03 -5.65
C ALA A 37 4.65 6.93 -4.59
N PHE A 38 3.44 6.81 -4.01
CA PHE A 38 3.14 5.72 -3.07
C PHE A 38 3.14 4.35 -3.75
N TYR A 39 2.62 4.26 -4.97
CA TYR A 39 2.63 3.04 -5.78
C TYR A 39 4.06 2.57 -6.04
N ALA A 40 4.94 3.46 -6.53
CA ALA A 40 6.35 3.13 -6.76
C ALA A 40 7.07 2.67 -5.48
N THR A 41 6.73 3.29 -4.34
CA THR A 41 7.29 2.90 -3.03
C THR A 41 6.82 1.51 -2.60
N ALA A 42 5.53 1.21 -2.78
CA ALA A 42 4.97 -0.10 -2.45
C ALA A 42 5.52 -1.20 -3.39
N ASP A 43 5.64 -0.92 -4.68
CA ASP A 43 6.22 -1.81 -5.67
C ASP A 43 7.68 -2.18 -5.33
N GLY A 44 8.51 -1.17 -5.03
CA GLY A 44 9.89 -1.40 -4.60
C GLY A 44 10.00 -2.22 -3.30
N TYR A 45 9.08 -2.01 -2.35
CA TYR A 45 9.00 -2.81 -1.13
C TYR A 45 8.65 -4.27 -1.43
N ILE A 46 7.63 -4.51 -2.27
CA ILE A 46 7.20 -5.85 -2.66
C ILE A 46 8.33 -6.59 -3.40
N GLN A 47 9.03 -5.92 -4.31
CA GLN A 47 10.19 -6.48 -5.01
C GLN A 47 11.30 -6.86 -4.04
N ALA A 48 11.62 -6.00 -3.07
CA ALA A 48 12.61 -6.33 -2.04
C ALA A 48 12.22 -7.59 -1.24
N LEU A 49 10.94 -7.75 -0.89
CA LEU A 49 10.48 -8.97 -0.22
C LEU A 49 10.67 -10.22 -1.08
N ARG A 50 10.46 -10.12 -2.40
CA ARG A 50 10.71 -11.23 -3.31
C ARG A 50 12.21 -11.54 -3.42
N ASP A 51 13.05 -10.52 -3.54
CA ASP A 51 14.51 -10.64 -3.67
C ASP A 51 15.16 -11.29 -2.44
N PHE A 52 14.57 -11.09 -1.25
CA PHE A 52 14.97 -11.75 -0.01
C PHE A 52 14.26 -13.10 0.26
N ASP A 53 13.51 -13.63 -0.72
CA ASP A 53 12.72 -14.87 -0.60
C ASP A 53 11.75 -14.89 0.60
N LEU A 54 11.26 -13.71 1.01
CA LEU A 54 10.31 -13.56 2.12
C LEU A 54 8.86 -13.80 1.68
N ILE A 55 8.59 -13.77 0.38
CA ILE A 55 7.30 -14.07 -0.23
C ILE A 55 7.48 -14.98 -1.46
N THR A 56 6.45 -15.79 -1.73
CA THR A 56 6.38 -16.63 -2.93
C THR A 56 5.99 -15.82 -4.17
N GLU A 57 6.21 -16.39 -5.36
CA GLU A 57 5.75 -15.81 -6.63
C GLU A 57 4.22 -15.64 -6.68
N ILE A 58 3.46 -16.59 -6.13
CA ILE A 58 2.00 -16.50 -6.03
C ILE A 58 1.58 -15.29 -5.17
N GLN A 59 2.28 -15.06 -4.06
CA GLN A 59 2.03 -13.91 -3.18
C GLN A 59 2.44 -12.59 -3.82
N LEU A 60 3.53 -12.58 -4.59
CA LEU A 60 3.95 -11.43 -5.39
C LEU A 60 2.85 -11.02 -6.38
N ASP A 61 2.32 -11.99 -7.13
CA ASP A 61 1.24 -11.76 -8.09
C ASP A 61 -0.03 -11.24 -7.42
N GLN A 62 -0.39 -11.80 -6.27
CA GLN A 62 -1.51 -11.33 -5.45
C GLN A 62 -1.32 -9.87 -5.02
N LEU A 63 -0.15 -9.52 -4.48
CA LEU A 63 0.17 -8.15 -4.05
C LEU A 63 0.13 -7.17 -5.22
N HIS A 64 0.67 -7.53 -6.38
CA HIS A 64 0.61 -6.67 -7.56
C HIS A 64 -0.81 -6.46 -8.08
N ALA A 65 -1.65 -7.50 -8.04
CA ALA A 65 -3.06 -7.39 -8.40
C ALA A 65 -3.81 -6.44 -7.46
N GLU A 66 -3.69 -6.64 -6.14
CA GLU A 66 -4.29 -5.77 -5.12
C GLU A 66 -3.78 -4.32 -5.27
N MET A 67 -2.48 -4.14 -5.46
CA MET A 67 -1.88 -2.82 -5.61
C MET A 67 -2.39 -2.06 -6.83
N ARG A 68 -2.65 -2.76 -7.93
CA ARG A 68 -3.26 -2.18 -9.13
C ARG A 68 -4.69 -1.72 -8.86
N GLU A 69 -5.49 -2.53 -8.18
CA GLU A 69 -6.88 -2.18 -7.84
C GLU A 69 -6.94 -0.96 -6.91
N VAL A 70 -6.12 -0.95 -5.86
CA VAL A 70 -6.05 0.18 -4.91
C VAL A 70 -5.63 1.46 -5.61
N ARG A 71 -4.65 1.40 -6.53
CA ARG A 71 -4.24 2.56 -7.32
C ARG A 71 -5.38 3.12 -8.16
N ILE A 72 -6.13 2.26 -8.86
CA ILE A 72 -7.26 2.68 -9.70
C ILE A 72 -8.32 3.39 -8.85
N ASP A 73 -8.73 2.80 -7.72
CA ASP A 73 -9.72 3.41 -6.83
C ASP A 73 -9.23 4.76 -6.25
N ALA A 74 -7.96 4.84 -5.86
CA ALA A 74 -7.36 6.09 -5.37
C ALA A 74 -7.42 7.22 -6.41
N VAL A 75 -7.00 6.92 -7.65
CA VAL A 75 -7.05 7.88 -8.77
C VAL A 75 -8.48 8.33 -9.04
N GLU A 76 -9.43 7.39 -9.16
CA GLU A 76 -10.84 7.73 -9.40
C GLU A 76 -11.42 8.63 -8.30
N ARG A 77 -11.11 8.35 -7.02
CA ARG A 77 -11.57 9.16 -5.89
C ARG A 77 -11.00 10.57 -5.96
N ILE A 78 -9.73 10.71 -6.29
CA ILE A 78 -9.07 12.02 -6.45
C ILE A 78 -9.72 12.79 -7.59
N GLU A 79 -9.90 12.18 -8.76
CA GLU A 79 -10.55 12.82 -9.90
C GLU A 79 -11.99 13.27 -9.59
N LYS A 80 -12.77 12.44 -8.90
CA LYS A 80 -14.13 12.79 -8.45
C LYS A 80 -14.10 13.99 -7.51
N LYS A 81 -13.16 14.04 -6.55
CA LYS A 81 -12.98 15.19 -5.65
C LYS A 81 -12.59 16.46 -6.40
N LEU A 82 -11.68 16.37 -7.38
CA LEU A 82 -11.25 17.52 -8.18
C LEU A 82 -12.41 18.09 -9.02
N LYS A 83 -13.18 17.22 -9.69
CA LYS A 83 -14.38 17.62 -10.46
C LYS A 83 -15.47 18.25 -9.58
N ALA A 84 -15.60 17.80 -8.33
CA ALA A 84 -16.57 18.36 -7.39
C ALA A 84 -16.16 19.76 -6.89
N ARG A 85 -14.86 20.06 -6.79
CA ARG A 85 -14.35 21.38 -6.39
C ARG A 85 -14.40 22.43 -7.50
N SER A 86 -14.46 22.00 -8.76
CA SER A 86 -14.50 22.89 -9.93
C SER A 86 -15.93 23.33 -10.33
N ARG A 87 -16.96 22.96 -9.56
CA ARG A 87 -18.37 23.33 -9.77
C ARG A 87 -18.82 24.29 -8.67
#